data_AF-A0A068N7P4-F1
#
_entry.id   AF-A0A068N7P4-F1
#
_cell.length_a   1.000
_cell.length_b   1.000
_cell.length_c   1.000
_cell.angle_alpha   90.00
_cell.angle_beta   90.00
_cell.angle_gamma   90.00
#
_symmetry.space_group_name_H-M   'P 1'
#
loop_
_entity.id
_entity.type
_entity.pdbx_description
1 polymer ?
#
loop_
_entity_poly.entity_id
_entity_poly.type
_entity_poly.pdbx_seq_one_letter_code
_entity_poly.pdbx_strand_id
1 'polypeptide(L)'
;MKKLLESLKWPALFVGIVLLLAVCHRAPTRTAKETDKMKGVWLTDVGTMGLTYSTLLDETLHHISKSGYDRVYFSVYGLRGQLYPTRQRGDLIPKLPFPNAVGSMARESRRQGLKPYAWFEYGLMLPQFDSVAKNNPDWLLTMPNGEQVIENHGIPMVWLDPSHPEVEAYILGHIDDILKEKSLAGIQLDDHWAVPRQFGDYRRSLTALTTKVHEHIKTKNPEFELSLSPNPYQFSLREYNQDWLRWVKQGIVDEVVVQIYRSSPAEVQQAVNNSGIYTASHYVPVGVGIYTGRKIKPFNLQSIKDQVNAVEKQNLGHSLFVWEFMVLRVINIHLNIL
;
A
#
# COMPACT_ATOMS: atom_id res chain seq x y z
N MET A 1 -23.93 -50.86 -9.79
CA MET A 1 -22.69 -50.06 -9.58
C MET A 1 -22.12 -49.46 -10.88
N LYS A 2 -21.83 -50.25 -11.94
CA LYS A 2 -21.26 -49.74 -13.21
C LYS A 2 -22.08 -48.63 -13.92
N LYS A 3 -23.40 -48.79 -14.03
CA LYS A 3 -24.30 -47.78 -14.64
C LYS A 3 -24.35 -46.45 -13.88
N LEU A 4 -24.24 -46.48 -12.54
CA LEU A 4 -24.24 -45.28 -11.69
C LEU A 4 -22.91 -44.49 -11.84
N LEU A 5 -21.80 -45.21 -11.98
CA LEU A 5 -20.48 -44.65 -12.27
C LEU A 5 -20.40 -44.04 -13.68
N GLU A 6 -21.09 -44.61 -14.67
CA GLU A 6 -21.19 -44.02 -16.02
C GLU A 6 -22.07 -42.77 -16.08
N SER A 7 -23.16 -42.71 -15.31
CA SER A 7 -24.02 -41.52 -15.22
C SER A 7 -23.35 -40.34 -14.49
N LEU A 8 -22.35 -40.59 -13.65
CA LEU A 8 -21.59 -39.55 -12.95
C LEU A 8 -20.44 -38.95 -13.79
N LYS A 9 -20.02 -39.60 -14.88
CA LYS A 9 -18.91 -39.14 -15.75
C LYS A 9 -19.23 -37.83 -16.45
N TRP A 10 -20.45 -37.66 -16.96
CA TRP A 10 -20.86 -36.47 -17.71
C TRP A 10 -21.03 -35.23 -16.83
N PRO A 11 -21.68 -35.30 -15.64
CA PRO A 11 -21.68 -34.20 -14.68
C PRO A 11 -20.28 -33.85 -14.19
N ALA A 12 -19.42 -34.83 -13.89
CA ALA A 12 -18.06 -34.58 -13.45
C ALA A 12 -17.19 -33.94 -14.56
N LEU A 13 -17.34 -34.39 -15.81
CA LEU A 13 -16.68 -33.78 -16.97
C LEU A 13 -17.20 -32.36 -17.22
N PHE A 14 -18.51 -32.13 -17.12
CA PHE A 14 -19.11 -30.82 -17.26
C PHE A 14 -18.64 -29.85 -16.16
N VAL A 15 -18.64 -30.28 -14.90
CA VAL A 15 -18.07 -29.51 -13.78
C VAL A 15 -16.58 -29.26 -14.01
N GLY A 16 -15.83 -30.26 -14.49
CA GLY A 16 -14.43 -30.11 -14.86
C GLY A 16 -14.20 -29.05 -15.94
N ILE A 17 -15.01 -29.06 -17.01
CA ILE A 17 -14.95 -28.07 -18.09
C ILE A 17 -15.35 -26.67 -17.59
N VAL A 18 -16.40 -26.56 -16.77
CA VAL A 18 -16.84 -25.28 -16.19
C VAL A 18 -15.76 -24.71 -15.27
N LEU A 19 -15.14 -25.54 -14.43
CA LEU A 19 -14.01 -25.13 -13.60
C LEU A 19 -12.80 -24.72 -14.44
N LEU A 20 -12.48 -25.45 -15.51
CA LEU A 20 -11.43 -25.09 -16.45
C LEU A 20 -11.72 -23.74 -17.13
N LEU A 21 -12.94 -23.53 -17.63
CA LEU A 21 -13.34 -22.27 -18.27
C LEU A 21 -13.33 -21.10 -17.27
N ALA A 22 -13.75 -21.31 -16.03
CA ALA A 22 -13.69 -20.30 -14.97
C ALA A 22 -12.24 -19.95 -14.57
N VAL A 23 -11.35 -20.94 -14.51
CA VAL A 23 -9.91 -20.73 -14.21
C VAL A 23 -9.17 -20.12 -15.40
N CYS A 24 -9.61 -20.39 -16.63
CA CYS A 24 -9.03 -19.82 -17.85
C CYS A 24 -9.65 -18.47 -18.26
N HIS A 25 -10.69 -17.99 -17.58
CA HIS A 25 -11.28 -16.70 -17.88
C HIS A 25 -10.30 -15.59 -17.49
N ARG A 26 -9.88 -14.78 -18.47
CA ARG A 26 -9.04 -13.61 -18.29
C ARG A 26 -9.76 -12.38 -18.81
N ALA A 27 -9.69 -11.29 -18.06
CA ALA A 27 -10.27 -10.02 -18.49
C ALA A 27 -9.52 -9.48 -19.73
N PRO A 28 -10.17 -8.71 -20.61
CA PRO A 28 -9.47 -8.07 -21.73
C PRO A 28 -8.31 -7.19 -21.21
N THR A 29 -7.15 -7.26 -21.87
CA THR A 29 -6.01 -6.36 -21.58
C THR A 29 -6.43 -4.91 -21.79
N ARG A 30 -5.84 -4.00 -21.02
CA ARG A 30 -6.04 -2.55 -21.19
C ARG A 30 -4.69 -1.87 -21.39
N THR A 31 -4.65 -0.86 -22.24
CA THR A 31 -3.47 -0.01 -22.41
C THR A 31 -3.40 1.01 -21.27
N ALA A 32 -2.18 1.40 -20.90
CA ALA A 32 -1.98 2.45 -19.92
C ALA A 32 -2.67 3.74 -20.37
N LYS A 33 -3.41 4.36 -19.46
CA LYS A 33 -4.03 5.66 -19.70
C LYS A 33 -3.09 6.73 -19.18
N GLU A 34 -2.71 7.67 -20.03
CA GLU A 34 -2.06 8.90 -19.57
C GLU A 34 -3.11 9.77 -18.86
N THR A 35 -2.82 10.16 -17.63
CA THR A 35 -3.67 10.99 -16.79
C THR A 35 -2.91 12.24 -16.40
N ASP A 36 -3.56 13.40 -16.52
CA ASP A 36 -2.97 14.68 -16.07
C ASP A 36 -2.76 14.71 -14.54
N LYS A 37 -3.52 13.90 -13.82
CA LYS A 37 -3.54 13.80 -12.36
C LYS A 37 -3.55 12.34 -11.95
N MET A 38 -2.72 11.99 -10.97
CA MET A 38 -2.67 10.62 -10.47
C MET A 38 -4.01 10.15 -9.91
N LYS A 39 -4.36 8.89 -10.21
CA LYS A 39 -5.54 8.22 -9.66
C LYS A 39 -5.17 6.82 -9.19
N GLY A 40 -5.12 6.64 -7.87
CA GLY A 40 -4.66 5.38 -7.25
C GLY A 40 -5.69 4.65 -6.39
N VAL A 41 -5.41 3.39 -6.11
CA VAL A 41 -6.17 2.56 -5.16
C VAL A 41 -5.19 1.84 -4.24
N TRP A 42 -5.39 1.94 -2.93
CA TRP A 42 -4.69 1.11 -1.95
C TRP A 42 -5.46 -0.17 -1.67
N LEU A 43 -4.72 -1.29 -1.62
CA LEU A 43 -5.21 -2.60 -1.24
C LEU A 43 -4.41 -3.10 -0.03
N THR A 44 -5.10 -3.46 1.05
CA THR A 44 -4.50 -3.98 2.29
C THR A 44 -3.84 -5.35 2.07
N ASP A 45 -3.09 -5.85 3.06
CA ASP A 45 -2.46 -7.16 3.00
C ASP A 45 -3.49 -8.28 2.79
N VAL A 46 -4.62 -8.20 3.50
CA VAL A 46 -5.76 -9.12 3.36
C VAL A 46 -6.38 -9.05 1.96
N GLY A 47 -6.60 -7.84 1.44
CA GLY A 47 -7.10 -7.65 0.07
C GLY A 47 -6.15 -8.21 -0.98
N THR A 48 -4.85 -7.94 -0.80
CA THR A 48 -3.77 -8.40 -1.68
C THR A 48 -3.68 -9.92 -1.69
N MET A 49 -3.67 -10.55 -0.52
CA MET A 49 -3.70 -12.01 -0.38
C MET A 49 -4.98 -12.59 -1.00
N GLY A 50 -6.16 -12.12 -0.59
CA GLY A 50 -7.44 -12.64 -1.05
C GLY A 50 -7.59 -12.59 -2.57
N LEU A 51 -7.20 -11.47 -3.19
CA LEU A 51 -7.21 -11.35 -4.65
C LEU A 51 -6.21 -12.29 -5.32
N THR A 52 -4.96 -12.33 -4.82
CA THR A 52 -3.90 -13.19 -5.37
C THR A 52 -4.28 -14.68 -5.34
N TYR A 53 -4.95 -15.12 -4.29
CA TYR A 53 -5.38 -16.52 -4.13
C TYR A 53 -6.78 -16.81 -4.71
N SER A 54 -7.33 -15.88 -5.48
CA SER A 54 -8.61 -16.04 -6.18
C SER A 54 -8.42 -15.86 -7.70
N THR A 55 -9.44 -16.21 -8.48
CA THR A 55 -9.49 -15.89 -9.92
C THR A 55 -9.85 -14.42 -10.19
N LEU A 56 -9.98 -13.59 -9.15
CA LEU A 56 -10.57 -12.25 -9.21
C LEU A 56 -9.55 -11.12 -9.35
N LEU A 57 -8.25 -11.39 -9.13
CA LEU A 57 -7.20 -10.35 -9.19
C LEU A 57 -7.24 -9.61 -10.53
N ASP A 58 -7.26 -10.36 -11.61
CA ASP A 58 -7.21 -9.82 -12.96
C ASP A 58 -8.47 -9.00 -13.32
N GLU A 59 -9.65 -9.52 -13.01
CA GLU A 59 -10.92 -8.83 -13.22
C GLU A 59 -11.01 -7.55 -12.37
N THR A 60 -10.56 -7.59 -11.12
CA THR A 60 -10.51 -6.42 -10.24
C THR A 60 -9.61 -5.32 -10.82
N LEU A 61 -8.41 -5.70 -11.28
CA LEU A 61 -7.47 -4.75 -11.90
C LEU A 61 -8.00 -4.20 -13.23
N HIS A 62 -8.67 -5.02 -14.03
CA HIS A 62 -9.37 -4.56 -15.22
C HIS A 62 -10.41 -3.49 -14.88
N HIS A 63 -11.21 -3.70 -13.84
CA HIS A 63 -12.22 -2.72 -13.41
C HIS A 63 -11.59 -1.43 -12.88
N ILE A 64 -10.53 -1.51 -12.07
CA ILE A 64 -9.79 -0.33 -11.60
C ILE A 64 -9.30 0.51 -12.80
N SER A 65 -8.65 -0.14 -13.76
CA SER A 65 -8.17 0.51 -15.00
C SER A 65 -9.33 1.06 -15.86
N LYS A 66 -10.46 0.34 -15.92
CA LYS A 66 -11.67 0.78 -16.64
C LYS A 66 -12.31 2.01 -16.02
N SER A 67 -12.28 2.14 -14.70
CA SER A 67 -12.77 3.31 -13.97
C SER A 67 -11.82 4.51 -14.04
N GLY A 68 -10.71 4.39 -14.78
CA GLY A 68 -9.81 5.51 -15.08
C GLY A 68 -8.72 5.76 -14.04
N TYR A 69 -8.51 4.81 -13.12
CA TYR A 69 -7.34 4.78 -12.25
C TYR A 69 -6.11 4.29 -13.03
N ASP A 70 -4.94 4.78 -12.66
CA ASP A 70 -3.68 4.52 -13.35
C ASP A 70 -2.66 3.75 -12.49
N ARG A 71 -2.94 3.57 -11.20
CA ARG A 71 -2.04 2.87 -10.27
C ARG A 71 -2.73 2.15 -9.14
N VAL A 72 -2.00 1.21 -8.56
CA VAL A 72 -2.43 0.43 -7.40
C VAL A 72 -1.27 0.27 -6.42
N TYR A 73 -1.54 0.48 -5.13
CA TYR A 73 -0.60 0.30 -4.04
C TYR A 73 -1.01 -0.94 -3.23
N PHE A 74 -0.15 -1.95 -3.18
CA PHE A 74 -0.45 -3.21 -2.49
C PHE A 74 0.33 -3.28 -1.18
N SER A 75 -0.33 -3.42 -0.04
CA SER A 75 0.37 -3.61 1.24
C SER A 75 1.11 -4.94 1.22
N VAL A 76 2.44 -4.87 1.26
CA VAL A 76 3.32 -6.05 1.17
C VAL A 76 4.25 -6.18 2.36
N TYR A 77 4.30 -5.18 3.23
CA TYR A 77 5.09 -5.15 4.46
C TYR A 77 4.26 -4.46 5.55
N GLY A 78 3.88 -5.22 6.58
CA GLY A 78 2.95 -4.74 7.60
C GLY A 78 2.90 -5.61 8.86
N LEU A 79 1.75 -5.58 9.52
CA LEU A 79 1.50 -6.27 10.79
C LEU A 79 1.88 -7.75 10.77
N ARG A 80 1.51 -8.44 9.68
CA ARG A 80 1.62 -9.90 9.55
C ARG A 80 2.94 -10.36 8.93
N GLY A 81 3.92 -9.47 8.78
CA GLY A 81 5.17 -9.76 8.08
C GLY A 81 5.14 -9.17 6.68
N GLN A 82 5.51 -9.99 5.69
CA GLN A 82 5.66 -9.58 4.30
C GLN A 82 5.04 -10.56 3.32
N LEU A 83 4.75 -10.07 2.10
CA LEU A 83 4.16 -10.86 1.00
C LEU A 83 5.15 -11.20 -0.12
N TYR A 84 6.45 -10.98 0.11
CA TYR A 84 7.54 -11.29 -0.81
C TYR A 84 8.62 -12.13 -0.13
N PRO A 85 9.37 -12.95 -0.88
CA PRO A 85 10.48 -13.71 -0.33
C PRO A 85 11.58 -12.77 0.20
N THR A 86 11.93 -12.93 1.47
CA THR A 86 13.03 -12.19 2.09
C THR A 86 13.77 -13.04 3.12
N ARG A 87 15.02 -12.69 3.39
CA ARG A 87 15.81 -13.23 4.52
C ARG A 87 15.81 -12.30 5.73
N GLN A 88 15.24 -11.10 5.61
CA GLN A 88 15.37 -10.03 6.61
C GLN A 88 14.44 -10.22 7.82
N ARG A 89 13.22 -10.76 7.60
CA ARG A 89 12.17 -10.89 8.63
C ARG A 89 11.50 -12.27 8.51
N GLY A 90 11.21 -12.91 9.64
CA GLY A 90 10.45 -14.17 9.63
C GLY A 90 8.98 -13.95 9.28
N ASP A 91 8.38 -14.87 8.54
CA ASP A 91 6.95 -14.79 8.18
C ASP A 91 6.06 -15.14 9.37
N LEU A 92 5.02 -14.34 9.64
CA LEU A 92 3.90 -14.73 10.50
C LEU A 92 2.72 -15.29 9.69
N ILE A 93 2.75 -15.13 8.35
CA ILE A 93 1.74 -15.66 7.43
C ILE A 93 2.14 -17.10 7.03
N PRO A 94 1.22 -18.07 7.04
CA PRO A 94 1.50 -19.41 6.54
C PRO A 94 2.02 -19.38 5.10
N LYS A 95 3.12 -20.09 4.83
CA LYS A 95 3.67 -20.27 3.47
C LYS A 95 2.68 -21.06 2.61
N LEU A 96 1.73 -20.37 1.99
CA LEU A 96 0.83 -20.94 1.00
C LEU A 96 1.63 -21.37 -0.24
N PRO A 97 1.20 -22.42 -0.97
CA PRO A 97 2.02 -23.11 -1.98
C PRO A 97 2.30 -22.33 -3.29
N PHE A 98 2.18 -20.99 -3.32
CA PHE A 98 2.50 -20.18 -4.49
C PHE A 98 3.34 -18.95 -4.09
N PRO A 99 4.65 -18.93 -4.43
CA PRO A 99 5.66 -18.19 -3.66
C PRO A 99 5.84 -16.71 -4.03
N ASN A 100 5.02 -16.11 -4.91
CA ASN A 100 5.26 -14.74 -5.39
C ASN A 100 3.97 -13.93 -5.61
N ALA A 101 3.28 -13.58 -4.51
CA ALA A 101 2.11 -12.70 -4.57
C ALA A 101 2.44 -11.34 -5.21
N VAL A 102 3.57 -10.75 -4.81
CA VAL A 102 4.07 -9.47 -5.34
C VAL A 102 4.31 -9.50 -6.85
N GLY A 103 4.86 -10.58 -7.37
CA GLY A 103 5.09 -10.70 -8.81
C GLY A 103 3.82 -10.92 -9.61
N SER A 104 2.88 -11.71 -9.08
CA SER A 104 1.58 -11.91 -9.74
C SER A 104 0.77 -10.61 -9.81
N MET A 105 0.66 -9.87 -8.70
CA MET A 105 -0.03 -8.59 -8.68
C MET A 105 0.65 -7.55 -9.60
N ALA A 106 1.98 -7.53 -9.65
CA ALA A 106 2.71 -6.57 -10.47
C ALA A 106 2.53 -6.86 -11.97
N ARG A 107 2.68 -8.11 -12.40
CA ARG A 107 2.48 -8.50 -13.80
C ARG A 107 1.05 -8.28 -14.29
N GLU A 108 0.05 -8.71 -13.50
CA GLU A 108 -1.36 -8.51 -13.90
C GLU A 108 -1.75 -7.03 -13.88
N SER A 109 -1.18 -6.21 -12.98
CA SER A 109 -1.39 -4.76 -13.00
C SER A 109 -0.84 -4.13 -14.28
N ARG A 110 0.39 -4.47 -14.68
CA ARG A 110 0.98 -4.00 -15.95
C ARG A 110 0.16 -4.43 -17.15
N ARG A 111 -0.39 -5.65 -17.15
CA ARG A 111 -1.27 -6.18 -18.19
C ARG A 111 -2.56 -5.34 -18.36
N GLN A 112 -3.02 -4.71 -17.29
CA GLN A 112 -4.18 -3.82 -17.28
C GLN A 112 -3.82 -2.34 -17.43
N GLY A 113 -2.57 -2.03 -17.77
CA GLY A 113 -2.09 -0.65 -17.98
C GLY A 113 -1.95 0.15 -16.68
N LEU A 114 -1.88 -0.53 -15.53
CA LEU A 114 -1.72 0.11 -14.22
C LEU A 114 -0.24 0.12 -13.80
N LYS A 115 0.16 1.13 -13.02
CA LYS A 115 1.42 1.17 -12.28
C LYS A 115 1.26 0.47 -10.92
N PRO A 116 1.89 -0.69 -10.68
CA PRO A 116 1.84 -1.36 -9.38
C PRO A 116 2.95 -0.90 -8.46
N TYR A 117 2.62 -0.58 -7.21
CA TYR A 117 3.55 -0.20 -6.16
C TYR A 117 3.51 -1.19 -5.00
N ALA A 118 4.70 -1.53 -4.49
CA ALA A 118 4.84 -2.24 -3.23
C ALA A 118 4.67 -1.25 -2.07
N TRP A 119 3.60 -1.34 -1.30
CA TRP A 119 3.32 -0.45 -0.18
C TRP A 119 3.83 -1.04 1.14
N PHE A 120 4.69 -0.28 1.81
CA PHE A 120 5.28 -0.57 3.11
C PHE A 120 4.49 0.18 4.18
N GLU A 121 3.42 -0.46 4.63
CA GLU A 121 2.45 0.11 5.57
C GLU A 121 3.07 0.42 6.93
N TYR A 122 3.95 -0.44 7.45
CA TYR A 122 4.47 -0.31 8.83
C TYR A 122 5.80 0.45 8.93
N GLY A 123 6.54 0.63 7.84
CA GLY A 123 7.82 1.36 7.85
C GLY A 123 8.79 0.89 8.95
N LEU A 124 9.03 1.75 9.94
CA LEU A 124 9.92 1.48 11.09
C LEU A 124 9.20 0.89 12.31
N MET A 125 7.87 0.82 12.27
CA MET A 125 7.05 0.26 13.34
C MET A 125 6.99 -1.27 13.23
N LEU A 126 7.12 -1.96 14.36
CA LEU A 126 6.95 -3.40 14.45
C LEU A 126 6.07 -3.76 15.64
N PRO A 127 5.27 -4.83 15.58
CA PRO A 127 4.67 -5.41 16.78
C PRO A 127 5.78 -5.85 17.74
N GLN A 128 5.60 -5.60 19.04
CA GLN A 128 6.58 -6.00 20.05
C GLN A 128 6.89 -7.51 20.01
N PHE A 129 5.92 -8.33 19.60
CA PHE A 129 6.09 -9.77 19.52
C PHE A 129 6.82 -10.25 18.25
N ASP A 130 7.14 -9.36 17.31
CA ASP A 130 7.83 -9.68 16.06
C ASP A 130 9.22 -10.29 16.32
N SER A 131 9.63 -11.23 15.48
CA SER A 131 10.95 -11.86 15.58
C SER A 131 12.10 -10.88 15.48
N VAL A 132 11.99 -9.84 14.64
CA VAL A 132 13.04 -8.82 14.48
C VAL A 132 13.18 -8.01 15.76
N ALA A 133 12.06 -7.60 16.37
CA ALA A 133 12.06 -6.88 17.64
C ALA A 133 12.60 -7.72 18.80
N LYS A 134 12.23 -9.00 18.89
CA LYS A 134 12.69 -9.91 19.95
C LYS A 134 14.18 -10.24 19.85
N ASN A 135 14.69 -10.43 18.64
CA ASN A 135 16.06 -10.87 18.42
C ASN A 135 17.06 -9.72 18.42
N ASN A 136 16.61 -8.48 18.22
CA ASN A 136 17.47 -7.29 18.13
C ASN A 136 16.92 -6.16 19.02
N PRO A 137 16.89 -6.33 20.36
CA PRO A 137 16.34 -5.32 21.28
C PRO A 137 17.15 -4.00 21.29
N ASP A 138 18.42 -4.05 20.90
CA ASP A 138 19.33 -2.92 20.73
C ASP A 138 18.99 -2.05 19.51
N TRP A 139 18.23 -2.57 18.54
CA TRP A 139 17.75 -1.79 17.39
C TRP A 139 16.54 -0.90 17.74
N LEU A 140 15.97 -1.06 18.94
CA LEU A 140 14.69 -0.43 19.30
C LEU A 140 14.90 0.91 20.02
N LEU A 141 14.05 1.88 19.66
CA LEU A 141 14.00 3.17 20.34
C LEU A 141 13.47 3.02 21.77
N THR A 142 14.03 3.83 22.67
CA THR A 142 13.61 3.94 24.06
C THR A 142 13.23 5.39 24.36
N MET A 143 12.04 5.58 24.94
CA MET A 143 11.56 6.89 25.38
C MET A 143 12.38 7.40 26.58
N PRO A 144 12.36 8.72 26.87
CA PRO A 144 13.09 9.28 28.02
C PRO A 144 12.72 8.68 29.38
N ASN A 145 11.51 8.13 29.53
CA ASN A 145 11.04 7.44 30.74
C ASN A 145 11.52 5.98 30.84
N GLY A 146 12.27 5.47 29.86
CA GLY A 146 12.76 4.09 29.81
C GLY A 146 11.81 3.09 29.15
N GLU A 147 10.60 3.50 28.75
CA GLU A 147 9.66 2.64 28.04
C GLU A 147 10.00 2.55 26.55
N GLN A 148 9.68 1.41 25.91
CA GLN A 148 9.92 1.20 24.47
C GLN A 148 8.62 1.01 23.67
N VAL A 149 7.50 0.82 24.36
CA VAL A 149 6.24 0.37 23.77
C VAL A 149 5.26 1.53 23.67
N ILE A 150 4.63 1.67 22.51
CA ILE A 150 3.44 2.51 22.32
C ILE A 150 2.31 1.61 21.84
N GLU A 151 1.14 1.73 22.46
CA GLU A 151 -0.06 1.01 22.05
C GLU A 151 -0.62 1.62 20.75
N ASN A 152 -0.90 0.77 19.75
CA ASN A 152 -1.58 1.17 18.53
C ASN A 152 -2.64 0.12 18.13
N HIS A 153 -3.92 0.52 18.15
CA HIS A 153 -5.08 -0.31 17.78
C HIS A 153 -5.19 -1.66 18.53
N GLY A 154 -4.89 -1.65 19.82
CA GLY A 154 -4.88 -2.81 20.72
C GLY A 154 -3.60 -3.64 20.64
N ILE A 155 -2.58 -3.18 19.90
CA ILE A 155 -1.35 -3.93 19.66
C ILE A 155 -0.17 -3.14 20.25
N PRO A 156 0.63 -3.75 21.14
CA PRO A 156 1.89 -3.18 21.60
C PRO A 156 2.89 -3.07 20.43
N MET A 157 3.28 -1.84 20.08
CA MET A 157 4.22 -1.56 19.00
C MET A 157 5.55 -1.04 19.56
N VAL A 158 6.63 -1.32 18.83
CA VAL A 158 7.97 -0.80 19.04
C VAL A 158 8.47 -0.16 17.74
N TRP A 159 9.46 0.73 17.84
CA TRP A 159 10.03 1.42 16.68
C TRP A 159 11.52 1.09 16.53
N LEU A 160 11.92 0.77 15.31
CA LEU A 160 13.31 0.64 14.91
C LEU A 160 13.98 2.02 14.90
N ASP A 161 15.22 2.09 15.39
CA ASP A 161 16.03 3.31 15.38
C ASP A 161 16.57 3.59 13.97
N PRO A 162 16.14 4.68 13.29
CA PRO A 162 16.60 5.00 11.94
C PRO A 162 18.09 5.40 11.87
N SER A 163 18.77 5.58 13.00
CA SER A 163 20.21 5.85 13.05
C SER A 163 21.08 4.60 13.26
N HIS A 164 20.47 3.45 13.51
CA HIS A 164 21.18 2.20 13.74
C HIS A 164 21.64 1.58 12.40
N PRO A 165 22.95 1.28 12.21
CA PRO A 165 23.47 0.78 10.93
C PRO A 165 22.81 -0.51 10.45
N GLU A 166 22.49 -1.41 11.36
CA GLU A 166 21.84 -2.69 11.07
C GLU A 166 20.36 -2.54 10.73
N VAL A 167 19.67 -1.53 11.28
CA VAL A 167 18.30 -1.16 10.86
C VAL A 167 18.32 -0.65 9.42
N GLU A 168 19.30 0.17 9.07
CA GLU A 168 19.50 0.61 7.69
C GLU A 168 19.76 -0.57 6.76
N ALA A 169 20.68 -1.47 7.10
CA ALA A 169 20.96 -2.67 6.31
C ALA A 169 19.72 -3.57 6.16
N TYR A 170 18.93 -3.72 7.22
CA TYR A 170 17.66 -4.44 7.22
C TYR A 170 16.66 -3.83 6.22
N ILE A 171 16.46 -2.50 6.26
CA ILE A 171 15.56 -1.83 5.33
C ILE A 171 16.06 -1.95 3.88
N LEU A 172 17.34 -1.64 3.62
CA LEU A 172 17.92 -1.73 2.27
C LEU A 172 17.86 -3.17 1.72
N GLY A 173 17.95 -4.18 2.60
CA GLY A 173 17.74 -5.58 2.24
C GLY A 173 16.32 -5.87 1.74
N HIS A 174 15.29 -5.30 2.39
CA HIS A 174 13.91 -5.41 1.91
C HIS A 174 13.71 -4.68 0.56
N ILE A 175 14.32 -3.51 0.40
CA ILE A 175 14.31 -2.78 -0.88
C ILE A 175 14.94 -3.64 -2.00
N ASP A 176 16.02 -4.35 -1.71
CA ASP A 176 16.67 -5.26 -2.68
C ASP A 176 15.80 -6.43 -3.08
N ASP A 177 15.03 -6.99 -2.14
CA ASP A 177 14.08 -8.04 -2.44
C ASP A 177 12.92 -7.54 -3.32
N ILE A 178 12.43 -6.32 -3.08
CA ILE A 178 11.41 -5.67 -3.92
C ILE A 178 11.92 -5.37 -5.33
N LEU A 179 13.15 -4.84 -5.46
CA LEU A 179 13.75 -4.48 -6.75
C LEU A 179 14.01 -5.69 -7.68
N LYS A 180 13.89 -6.92 -7.18
CA LYS A 180 13.92 -8.14 -8.01
C LYS A 180 12.68 -8.27 -8.88
N GLU A 181 11.53 -7.75 -8.46
CA GLU A 181 10.31 -7.76 -9.27
C GLU A 181 10.29 -6.57 -10.23
N LYS A 182 10.75 -6.81 -11.47
CA LYS A 182 10.89 -5.77 -12.50
C LYS A 182 9.57 -5.21 -13.01
N SER A 183 8.45 -5.88 -12.73
CA SER A 183 7.12 -5.40 -13.13
C SER A 183 6.58 -4.31 -12.20
N LEU A 184 7.19 -4.07 -11.04
CA LEU A 184 6.81 -2.96 -10.15
C LEU A 184 7.16 -1.60 -10.77
N ALA A 185 6.33 -0.60 -10.53
CA ALA A 185 6.61 0.79 -10.88
C ALA A 185 7.38 1.51 -9.77
N GLY A 186 7.15 1.09 -8.52
CA GLY A 186 7.78 1.71 -7.38
C GLY A 186 7.50 1.01 -6.06
N ILE A 187 7.98 1.65 -5.01
CA ILE A 187 7.65 1.36 -3.62
C ILE A 187 6.92 2.59 -3.06
N GLN A 188 5.96 2.37 -2.17
CA GLN A 188 5.36 3.44 -1.39
C GLN A 188 5.64 3.25 0.09
N LEU A 189 6.22 4.27 0.72
CA LEU A 189 6.36 4.38 2.16
C LEU A 189 5.12 5.05 2.75
N ASP A 190 4.64 4.60 3.89
CA ASP A 190 3.42 5.15 4.50
C ASP A 190 3.67 6.16 5.62
N ASP A 191 2.62 6.56 6.33
CA ASP A 191 2.70 7.41 7.51
C ASP A 191 3.44 6.77 8.69
N HIS A 192 3.64 5.45 8.70
CA HIS A 192 4.53 4.75 9.65
C HIS A 192 6.02 4.74 9.23
N TRP A 193 6.38 5.29 8.06
CA TRP A 193 7.76 5.68 7.77
C TRP A 193 8.10 6.96 8.55
N ALA A 194 8.11 6.81 9.87
CA ALA A 194 8.09 7.89 10.83
C ALA A 194 8.52 7.42 12.22
N VAL A 195 8.83 8.36 13.11
CA VAL A 195 9.21 8.09 14.50
C VAL A 195 8.36 8.96 15.43
N PRO A 196 7.52 8.39 16.30
CA PRO A 196 6.73 9.16 17.27
C PRO A 196 7.60 10.14 18.08
N ARG A 197 7.10 11.36 18.28
CA ARG A 197 7.84 12.43 18.98
C ARG A 197 8.17 12.08 20.43
N GLN A 198 7.41 11.14 21.01
CA GLN A 198 7.63 10.57 22.34
C GLN A 198 9.04 9.96 22.50
N PHE A 199 9.65 9.44 21.43
CA PHE A 199 11.01 8.91 21.47
C PHE A 199 12.10 10.01 21.45
N GLY A 200 11.77 11.23 21.02
CA GLY A 200 12.73 12.32 20.84
C GLY A 200 12.74 12.88 19.41
N ASP A 201 13.80 13.62 19.06
CA ASP A 201 13.95 14.31 17.77
C ASP A 201 14.75 13.49 16.77
N TYR A 202 14.03 12.77 15.91
CA TYR A 202 14.63 11.89 14.91
C TYR A 202 14.52 12.44 13.49
N ARG A 203 14.12 13.72 13.31
CA ARG A 203 13.95 14.31 11.97
C ARG A 203 15.19 14.18 11.10
N ARG A 204 16.38 14.39 11.67
CA ARG A 204 17.66 14.26 10.96
C ARG A 204 17.95 12.81 10.56
N SER A 205 17.87 11.88 11.51
CA SER A 205 18.14 10.45 11.27
C SER A 205 17.15 9.86 10.26
N LEU A 206 15.87 10.19 10.38
CA LEU A 206 14.85 9.74 9.44
C LEU A 206 15.06 10.31 8.03
N THR A 207 15.45 11.59 7.92
CA THR A 207 15.83 12.18 6.63
C THR A 207 17.06 11.49 6.02
N ALA A 208 18.06 11.18 6.84
CA ALA A 208 19.27 10.48 6.39
C ALA A 208 18.94 9.07 5.87
N LEU A 209 18.14 8.29 6.62
CA LEU A 209 17.70 6.96 6.18
C LEU A 209 16.88 7.04 4.89
N THR A 210 15.94 8.00 4.79
CA THR A 210 15.13 8.20 3.58
C THR A 210 16.01 8.54 2.36
N THR A 211 17.03 9.38 2.55
CA THR A 211 18.00 9.72 1.50
C THR A 211 18.72 8.47 1.00
N LYS A 212 19.21 7.63 1.93
CA LYS A 212 19.88 6.38 1.59
C LYS A 212 18.96 5.39 0.86
N VAL A 213 17.70 5.26 1.30
CA VAL A 213 16.70 4.45 0.60
C VAL A 213 16.50 4.94 -0.84
N HIS A 214 16.31 6.25 -1.03
CA HIS A 214 16.15 6.85 -2.35
C HIS A 214 17.38 6.62 -3.24
N GLU A 215 18.58 6.96 -2.76
CA GLU A 215 19.83 6.77 -3.51
C GLU A 215 20.07 5.30 -3.89
N HIS A 216 19.79 4.38 -2.97
CA HIS A 216 19.92 2.94 -3.19
C HIS A 216 18.95 2.44 -4.26
N ILE A 217 17.70 2.93 -4.25
CA ILE A 217 16.71 2.66 -5.30
C ILE A 217 17.22 3.20 -6.65
N LYS A 218 17.55 4.48 -6.72
CA LYS A 218 17.90 5.15 -7.99
C LYS A 218 19.20 4.62 -8.60
N THR A 219 20.16 4.22 -7.78
CA THR A 219 21.40 3.59 -8.26
C THR A 219 21.13 2.26 -8.96
N LYS A 220 20.13 1.50 -8.51
CA LYS A 220 19.79 0.17 -9.06
C LYS A 220 18.76 0.22 -10.17
N ASN A 221 17.83 1.17 -10.10
CA ASN A 221 16.81 1.40 -11.10
C ASN A 221 16.34 2.88 -11.05
N PRO A 222 16.88 3.76 -11.91
CA PRO A 222 16.54 5.18 -11.93
C PRO A 222 15.04 5.45 -12.15
N GLU A 223 14.36 4.58 -12.91
CA GLU A 223 12.93 4.69 -13.24
C GLU A 223 12.02 4.16 -12.13
N PHE A 224 12.57 3.52 -11.09
CA PHE A 224 11.77 3.00 -9.98
C PHE A 224 11.39 4.15 -9.04
N GLU A 225 10.09 4.34 -8.85
CA GLU A 225 9.56 5.47 -8.10
C GLU A 225 9.53 5.18 -6.59
N LEU A 226 9.94 6.16 -5.77
CA LEU A 226 9.75 6.20 -4.33
C LEU A 226 8.56 7.13 -4.02
N SER A 227 7.39 6.54 -3.80
CA SER A 227 6.17 7.23 -3.38
C SER A 227 6.09 7.32 -1.86
N LEU A 228 5.42 8.35 -1.34
CA LEU A 228 5.16 8.53 0.09
C LEU A 228 3.67 8.82 0.33
N SER A 229 3.09 8.21 1.36
CA SER A 229 1.71 8.43 1.78
C SER A 229 1.65 8.98 3.22
N PRO A 230 1.90 10.28 3.45
CA PRO A 230 1.98 10.82 4.80
C PRO A 230 0.65 11.39 5.30
N ASN A 231 0.56 11.64 6.60
CA ASN A 231 -0.42 12.55 7.17
C ASN A 231 -0.17 14.02 6.75
N PRO A 232 -1.12 14.95 6.99
CA PRO A 232 -0.89 16.40 6.80
C PRO A 232 0.43 16.88 7.43
N TYR A 233 1.18 17.72 6.71
CA TYR A 233 2.58 18.04 7.01
C TYR A 233 2.85 18.43 8.47
N GLN A 234 2.06 19.36 8.99
CA GLN A 234 2.26 19.86 10.34
C GLN A 234 2.04 18.78 11.41
N PHE A 235 1.13 17.84 11.17
CA PHE A 235 0.90 16.70 12.06
C PHE A 235 2.05 15.68 11.95
N SER A 236 2.40 15.27 10.72
CA SER A 236 3.54 14.38 10.44
C SER A 236 4.83 14.87 11.10
N LEU A 237 5.13 16.17 10.98
CA LEU A 237 6.35 16.77 11.52
C LEU A 237 6.34 16.81 13.06
N ARG A 238 5.23 17.26 13.67
CA ARG A 238 5.16 17.48 15.13
C ARG A 238 5.03 16.19 15.91
N GLU A 239 4.19 15.27 15.44
CA GLU A 239 3.84 14.05 16.17
C GLU A 239 4.75 12.88 15.80
N TYR A 240 5.33 12.87 14.60
CA TYR A 240 6.03 11.69 14.07
C TYR A 240 7.39 11.95 13.42
N ASN A 241 7.99 13.13 13.63
CA ASN A 241 9.30 13.49 13.07
C ASN A 241 9.41 13.37 11.53
N GLN A 242 8.28 13.21 10.81
CA GLN A 242 8.24 12.94 9.38
C GLN A 242 8.20 14.27 8.60
N ASP A 243 9.39 14.79 8.28
CA ASP A 243 9.59 16.07 7.59
C ASP A 243 9.47 15.94 6.06
N TRP A 244 8.31 15.49 5.59
CA TRP A 244 8.16 15.07 4.20
C TRP A 244 8.20 16.20 3.17
N LEU A 245 7.83 17.44 3.53
CA LEU A 245 8.03 18.57 2.60
C LEU A 245 9.51 18.88 2.38
N ARG A 246 10.37 18.65 3.38
CA ARG A 246 11.82 18.73 3.18
C ARG A 246 12.28 17.67 2.19
N TRP A 247 11.80 16.43 2.31
CA TRP A 247 12.17 15.33 1.43
C TRP A 247 11.75 15.60 -0.02
N VAL A 248 10.54 16.10 -0.23
CA VAL A 248 10.04 16.52 -1.55
C VAL A 248 10.93 17.62 -2.16
N LYS A 249 11.27 18.66 -1.39
CA LYS A 249 12.14 19.75 -1.86
C LYS A 249 13.57 19.31 -2.18
N GLN A 250 14.04 18.25 -1.53
CA GLN A 250 15.35 17.65 -1.76
C GLN A 250 15.36 16.67 -2.95
N GLY A 251 14.19 16.34 -3.52
CA GLY A 251 14.07 15.37 -4.61
C GLY A 251 14.39 13.93 -4.18
N ILE A 252 14.12 13.58 -2.90
CA ILE A 252 14.34 12.22 -2.36
C ILE A 252 13.02 11.44 -2.19
N VAL A 253 11.93 11.95 -2.78
CA VAL A 253 10.62 11.32 -2.93
C VAL A 253 10.10 11.74 -4.30
N ASP A 254 9.61 10.79 -5.09
CA ASP A 254 9.15 11.04 -6.47
C ASP A 254 7.66 11.40 -6.54
N GLU A 255 6.92 11.10 -5.47
CA GLU A 255 5.46 11.18 -5.45
C GLU A 255 4.91 11.27 -4.03
N VAL A 256 3.84 12.07 -3.83
CA VAL A 256 3.17 12.16 -2.52
C VAL A 256 1.66 11.98 -2.61
N VAL A 257 1.11 11.11 -1.76
CA VAL A 257 -0.34 10.96 -1.59
C VAL A 257 -0.73 11.27 -0.14
N VAL A 258 -1.25 12.48 0.12
CA VAL A 258 -1.51 12.90 1.51
C VAL A 258 -2.80 12.28 2.04
N GLN A 259 -2.75 11.59 3.17
CA GLN A 259 -3.88 10.94 3.81
C GLN A 259 -4.87 11.97 4.41
N ILE A 260 -5.97 12.26 3.70
CA ILE A 260 -7.03 13.17 4.15
C ILE A 260 -8.30 12.37 4.42
N TYR A 261 -8.28 11.65 5.54
CA TYR A 261 -9.39 10.80 5.96
C TYR A 261 -10.41 11.62 6.76
N ARG A 262 -11.29 12.32 6.02
CA ARG A 262 -12.39 13.13 6.56
C ARG A 262 -13.74 12.60 6.11
N SER A 263 -14.81 13.05 6.75
CA SER A 263 -16.13 12.47 6.55
C SER A 263 -16.95 13.21 5.50
N SER A 264 -16.70 14.52 5.32
CA SER A 264 -17.46 15.37 4.40
C SER A 264 -16.58 16.06 3.35
N PRO A 265 -17.12 16.40 2.16
CA PRO A 265 -16.39 17.14 1.13
C PRO A 265 -15.83 18.50 1.60
N ALA A 266 -16.52 19.17 2.53
CA ALA A 266 -16.07 20.45 3.08
C ALA A 266 -14.85 20.27 4.00
N GLU A 267 -14.88 19.26 4.88
CA GLU A 267 -13.73 18.90 5.72
C GLU A 267 -12.53 18.46 4.88
N VAL A 268 -12.75 17.71 3.79
CA VAL A 268 -11.70 17.32 2.86
C VAL A 268 -11.04 18.57 2.26
N GLN A 269 -11.81 19.51 1.72
CA GLN A 269 -11.27 20.77 1.17
C GLN A 269 -10.47 21.56 2.21
N GLN A 270 -11.01 21.70 3.42
CA GLN A 270 -10.32 22.41 4.49
C GLN A 270 -9.00 21.73 4.89
N ALA A 271 -9.01 20.40 4.99
CA ALA A 271 -7.82 19.63 5.34
C ALA A 271 -6.77 19.68 4.22
N VAL A 272 -7.19 19.61 2.96
CA VAL A 272 -6.32 19.78 1.77
C VAL A 272 -5.58 21.12 1.83
N ASN A 273 -6.29 22.22 2.10
CA ASN A 273 -5.71 23.57 2.17
C ASN A 273 -4.61 23.70 3.23
N ASN A 274 -4.70 22.93 4.32
CA ASN A 274 -3.74 22.97 5.44
C ASN A 274 -2.75 21.80 5.42
N SER A 275 -2.76 20.97 4.38
CA SER A 275 -2.00 19.71 4.36
C SER A 275 -0.55 19.86 3.95
N GLY A 276 -0.19 20.94 3.24
CA GLY A 276 1.10 21.07 2.56
C GLY A 276 1.13 20.51 1.13
N ILE A 277 0.05 19.89 0.66
CA ILE A 277 -0.01 19.25 -0.67
C ILE A 277 0.25 20.23 -1.83
N TYR A 278 -0.23 21.47 -1.74
CA TYR A 278 0.03 22.49 -2.75
C TYR A 278 1.49 22.91 -2.81
N THR A 279 2.21 22.86 -1.70
CA THR A 279 3.65 23.10 -1.70
C THR A 279 4.37 21.96 -2.41
N ALA A 280 3.97 20.70 -2.15
CA ALA A 280 4.58 19.54 -2.79
C ALA A 280 4.26 19.43 -4.28
N SER A 281 3.08 19.89 -4.72
CA SER A 281 2.66 19.83 -6.13
C SER A 281 3.54 20.63 -7.09
N HIS A 282 4.40 21.52 -6.56
CA HIS A 282 5.37 22.27 -7.34
C HIS A 282 6.62 21.46 -7.69
N TYR A 283 6.82 20.31 -7.02
CA TYR A 283 8.03 19.49 -7.12
C TYR A 283 7.74 18.10 -7.67
N VAL A 284 6.62 17.50 -7.24
CA VAL A 284 6.27 16.11 -7.56
C VAL A 284 4.78 15.97 -7.86
N PRO A 285 4.37 14.92 -8.60
CA PRO A 285 2.97 14.51 -8.65
C PRO A 285 2.40 14.34 -7.23
N VAL A 286 1.17 14.83 -7.03
CA VAL A 286 0.47 14.71 -5.75
C VAL A 286 -0.95 14.16 -5.88
N GLY A 287 -1.39 13.47 -4.83
CA GLY A 287 -2.76 13.01 -4.69
C GLY A 287 -3.31 13.18 -3.28
N VAL A 288 -4.63 13.23 -3.14
CA VAL A 288 -5.33 13.20 -1.86
C VAL A 288 -5.85 11.79 -1.59
N GLY A 289 -5.42 11.20 -0.48
CA GLY A 289 -5.93 9.92 0.00
C GLY A 289 -7.30 10.07 0.66
N ILE A 290 -8.30 9.36 0.14
CA ILE A 290 -9.68 9.34 0.65
C ILE A 290 -9.95 7.96 1.22
N TYR A 291 -10.36 7.90 2.49
CA TYR A 291 -10.71 6.65 3.13
C TYR A 291 -12.10 6.19 2.71
N THR A 292 -12.24 4.94 2.26
CA THR A 292 -13.54 4.36 1.84
C THR A 292 -13.97 3.18 2.72
N GLY A 293 -13.38 3.05 3.90
CA GLY A 293 -13.55 1.90 4.78
C GLY A 293 -14.64 2.04 5.87
N ARG A 294 -14.63 1.10 6.81
CA ARG A 294 -15.67 0.91 7.85
C ARG A 294 -15.88 2.06 8.86
N LYS A 295 -15.01 3.07 8.86
CA LYS A 295 -15.18 4.28 9.70
C LYS A 295 -16.29 5.19 9.15
N ILE A 296 -16.67 5.05 7.87
CA ILE A 296 -17.81 5.74 7.25
C ILE A 296 -19.04 4.82 7.35
N LYS A 297 -19.90 5.07 8.34
CA LYS A 297 -21.15 4.29 8.55
C LYS A 297 -22.38 5.18 8.47
N PRO A 298 -23.41 4.80 7.69
CA PRO A 298 -23.37 3.73 6.68
C PRO A 298 -22.41 4.08 5.52
N PHE A 299 -21.87 3.06 4.84
CA PHE A 299 -21.12 3.30 3.60
C PHE A 299 -22.04 3.99 2.59
N ASN A 300 -21.59 5.11 2.04
CA ASN A 300 -22.35 5.88 1.07
C ASN A 300 -21.44 6.21 -0.12
N LEU A 301 -21.68 5.54 -1.26
CA LEU A 301 -20.96 5.81 -2.50
C LEU A 301 -21.03 7.29 -2.87
N GLN A 302 -22.21 7.90 -2.77
CA GLN A 302 -22.41 9.28 -3.19
C GLN A 302 -21.51 10.21 -2.36
N SER A 303 -21.37 9.95 -1.05
CA SER A 303 -20.44 10.69 -0.20
C SER A 303 -18.98 10.55 -0.68
N ILE A 304 -18.54 9.34 -1.04
CA ILE A 304 -17.19 9.14 -1.60
C ILE A 304 -17.03 9.90 -2.92
N LYS A 305 -18.03 9.82 -3.82
CA LYS A 305 -18.02 10.57 -5.09
C LYS A 305 -17.97 12.08 -4.85
N ASP A 306 -18.71 12.59 -3.87
CA ASP A 306 -18.72 14.00 -3.54
C ASP A 306 -17.37 14.47 -2.98
N GLN A 307 -16.69 13.63 -2.19
CA GLN A 307 -15.33 13.90 -1.72
C GLN A 307 -14.31 13.88 -2.88
N VAL A 308 -14.38 12.90 -3.78
CA VAL A 308 -13.55 12.85 -4.99
C VAL A 308 -13.77 14.10 -5.84
N ASN A 309 -15.03 14.47 -6.09
CA ASN A 309 -15.38 15.69 -6.83
C ASN A 309 -14.82 16.96 -6.18
N ALA A 310 -14.78 17.03 -4.85
CA ALA A 310 -14.22 18.16 -4.12
C ALA A 310 -12.68 18.24 -4.24
N VAL A 311 -12.00 17.11 -4.37
CA VAL A 311 -10.55 17.07 -4.67
C VAL A 311 -10.29 17.44 -6.13
N GLU A 312 -11.05 16.88 -7.08
CA GLU A 312 -10.86 17.15 -8.51
C GLU A 312 -11.14 18.62 -8.87
N LYS A 313 -12.11 19.28 -8.22
CA LYS A 313 -12.36 20.72 -8.35
C LYS A 313 -11.18 21.60 -7.93
N GLN A 314 -10.26 21.07 -7.13
CA GLN A 314 -9.02 21.74 -6.73
C GLN A 314 -7.84 21.39 -7.66
N ASN A 315 -8.09 20.71 -8.79
CA ASN A 315 -7.09 20.30 -9.78
C ASN A 315 -6.00 19.37 -9.20
N LEU A 316 -6.38 18.49 -8.27
CA LEU A 316 -5.51 17.52 -7.60
C LEU A 316 -5.87 16.08 -8.01
N GLY A 317 -4.88 15.19 -7.96
CA GLY A 317 -5.10 13.74 -8.04
C GLY A 317 -5.73 13.19 -6.76
N HIS A 318 -6.18 11.94 -6.78
CA HIS A 318 -6.72 11.27 -5.60
C HIS A 318 -6.33 9.80 -5.55
N SER A 319 -6.39 9.21 -4.37
CA SER A 319 -6.31 7.77 -4.21
C SER A 319 -7.31 7.28 -3.19
N LEU A 320 -7.91 6.11 -3.42
CA LEU A 320 -8.90 5.53 -2.52
C LEU A 320 -8.25 4.49 -1.62
N PHE A 321 -8.38 4.67 -0.30
CA PHE A 321 -7.98 3.66 0.66
C PHE A 321 -9.14 2.72 0.97
N VAL A 322 -9.10 1.54 0.35
CA VAL A 322 -10.22 0.60 0.34
C VAL A 322 -10.02 -0.47 1.41
N TRP A 323 -10.50 -0.18 2.63
CA TRP A 323 -10.52 -1.12 3.76
C TRP A 323 -11.62 -2.19 3.54
N GLU A 324 -11.26 -3.30 2.90
CA GLU A 324 -12.03 -4.55 2.70
C GLU A 324 -13.49 -4.42 2.19
N PHE A 325 -13.91 -3.27 1.68
CA PHE A 325 -15.29 -3.07 1.22
C PHE A 325 -15.56 -3.68 -0.17
N MET A 326 -14.53 -3.97 -0.97
CA MET A 326 -14.68 -4.58 -2.30
C MET A 326 -14.59 -6.11 -2.31
N VAL A 327 -13.80 -6.73 -1.43
CA VAL A 327 -13.69 -8.20 -1.34
C VAL A 327 -15.05 -8.85 -1.04
N LEU A 328 -15.86 -8.22 -0.17
CA LEU A 328 -17.20 -8.72 0.23
C LEU A 328 -18.32 -8.40 -0.76
N ARG A 329 -18.08 -7.46 -1.66
CA ARG A 329 -19.04 -7.14 -2.70
C ARG A 329 -18.90 -8.17 -3.84
N VAL A 330 -17.70 -8.73 -4.11
CA VAL A 330 -17.45 -9.68 -5.23
C VAL A 330 -17.94 -11.11 -4.95
N ILE A 331 -18.23 -11.49 -3.71
CA ILE A 331 -19.03 -12.72 -3.45
C ILE A 331 -20.48 -12.55 -3.99
N ASN A 332 -20.90 -11.32 -4.38
CA ASN A 332 -22.28 -10.99 -4.77
C ASN A 332 -22.36 -10.21 -6.11
N ILE A 333 -23.07 -10.76 -7.11
CA ILE A 333 -22.86 -10.70 -8.58
C ILE A 333 -23.13 -9.34 -9.31
N HIS A 334 -23.34 -8.20 -8.63
CA HIS A 334 -23.79 -6.95 -9.28
C HIS A 334 -23.02 -5.67 -8.91
N LEU A 335 -21.70 -5.72 -8.85
CA LEU A 335 -20.91 -4.56 -8.46
C LEU A 335 -20.73 -3.51 -9.55
N ASN A 336 -21.82 -2.82 -9.87
CA ASN A 336 -21.72 -1.42 -10.21
C ASN A 336 -21.23 -0.68 -8.96
N ILE A 337 -19.95 -0.32 -8.93
CA ILE A 337 -19.32 0.82 -8.23
C ILE A 337 -17.80 0.70 -8.39
N LEU A 338 -17.27 1.42 -9.38
CA LEU A 338 -16.36 2.55 -9.22
C LEU A 338 -16.55 3.44 -10.46
#